data_AF-A0A6V8CMA0-F1
#
_entry.id   AF-A0A6V8CMA0-F1
#
_cell.length_a   1.000
_cell.length_b   1.000
_cell.length_c   1.000
_cell.angle_alpha   90.00
_cell.angle_beta   90.00
_cell.angle_gamma   90.00
#
_symmetry.space_group_name_H-M   'P 1'
#
loop_
_entity.id
_entity.type
_entity.pdbx_description
1 polymer ?
#
loop_
_entity_poly.entity_id
_entity_poly.type
_entity_poly.pdbx_seq_one_letter_code
_entity_poly.pdbx_strand_id
1 'polypeptide(L)'
;MKSDLLVAISRGAIMVRTLVISVDRDNDLGMKTAIRGPVIGRKNVLTAALKLGIADPEESDTNAILGALHQHDALVENNGENDDVEIVVLTGDEKVGLRSDRAIAAQLEEVVNEFQPDQAIVITDGAEDESVLPIISSQVRVDHVEKIIVKQSKGIEGTYYYIVKALEDPKWRAKMLVPMGIILAVFGLGVMLPNDIGSVVIGSMPLLFGLFILSKGLGLEQTVGRVVQEMRENADAAMFSSLLWTSTVFSAIFAVAEGFSEYSAHAGTTTVGILWMKVFHSSLAWIVIAFLTSTAGFLLLRLKKGSFSGRLIIMGVFAMVIFSFLD
;
A
#
# COMPACT_ATOMS: atom_id res chain seq x y z
N MET A 1 20.50 67.77 -37.07
CA MET A 1 21.13 66.83 -38.03
C MET A 1 21.70 65.55 -37.42
N LYS A 2 22.43 65.56 -36.29
CA LYS A 2 22.77 64.30 -35.55
C LYS A 2 21.71 63.89 -34.51
N SER A 3 20.91 64.85 -34.02
CA SER A 3 19.78 64.61 -33.11
C SER A 3 18.61 63.90 -33.80
N ASP A 4 18.29 64.31 -35.02
CA ASP A 4 17.13 63.81 -35.75
C ASP A 4 17.35 62.39 -36.28
N LEU A 5 18.62 62.01 -36.50
CA LEU A 5 19.02 60.64 -36.84
C LEU A 5 18.96 59.69 -35.63
N LEU A 6 19.23 60.18 -34.41
CA LEU A 6 19.08 59.38 -33.19
C LEU A 6 17.60 59.21 -32.77
N VAL A 7 16.77 60.21 -33.05
CA VAL A 7 15.32 60.12 -32.82
C VAL A 7 14.64 59.25 -33.88
N ALA A 8 15.16 59.18 -35.11
CA ALA A 8 14.66 58.28 -36.16
C ALA A 8 14.96 56.79 -35.88
N ILE A 9 16.04 56.47 -35.17
CA ILE A 9 16.37 55.08 -34.76
C ILE A 9 15.55 54.64 -33.54
N SER A 10 15.06 55.58 -32.73
CA SER A 10 14.21 55.33 -31.55
C SER A 10 12.72 55.10 -31.88
N ARG A 11 12.32 55.13 -33.16
CA ARG A 11 10.92 55.00 -33.61
C ARG A 11 10.67 53.83 -34.57
N GLY A 12 11.50 52.79 -34.52
CA GLY A 12 11.02 51.45 -34.85
C GLY A 12 10.45 50.86 -33.57
N ALA A 13 9.14 50.95 -33.35
CA ALA A 13 8.52 50.10 -32.34
C ALA A 13 8.85 48.67 -32.74
N ILE A 14 9.72 48.00 -31.98
CA ILE A 14 10.04 46.59 -32.20
C ILE A 14 8.76 45.87 -31.85
N MET A 15 8.00 45.47 -32.88
CA MET A 15 6.83 44.61 -32.72
C MET A 15 7.33 43.34 -32.05
N VAL A 16 6.87 43.03 -30.84
CA VAL A 16 7.26 41.79 -30.17
C VAL A 16 6.18 40.75 -30.44
N ARG A 17 6.57 39.66 -31.10
CA ARG A 17 5.66 38.54 -31.37
C ARG A 17 5.77 37.50 -30.29
N THR A 18 4.71 37.35 -29.50
CA THR A 18 4.63 36.38 -28.41
C THR A 18 3.81 35.18 -28.84
N LEU A 19 4.38 33.98 -28.73
CA LEU A 19 3.67 32.73 -28.95
C LEU A 19 3.34 32.08 -27.60
N VAL A 20 2.05 31.88 -27.30
CA VAL A 20 1.60 31.13 -26.14
C VAL A 20 1.40 29.66 -26.56
N ILE A 21 2.16 28.76 -25.94
CA ILE A 21 2.21 27.34 -26.31
C ILE A 21 1.65 26.51 -25.17
N SER A 22 0.64 25.69 -25.45
CA SER A 22 0.26 24.56 -24.62
C SER A 22 0.68 23.26 -25.30
N VAL A 23 1.18 22.32 -24.52
CA VAL A 23 1.65 21.02 -25.02
C VAL A 23 0.74 19.93 -24.47
N ASP A 24 0.34 19.01 -25.33
CA ASP A 24 -0.30 17.74 -25.02
C ASP A 24 0.60 16.65 -25.64
N ARG A 25 1.47 16.04 -24.82
CA ARG A 25 2.52 15.16 -25.34
C ARG A 25 2.03 13.76 -25.69
N ASP A 26 1.05 13.21 -25.00
CA ASP A 26 0.48 11.89 -25.25
C ASP A 26 -0.73 11.91 -26.21
N ASN A 27 -1.06 13.11 -26.72
CA ASN A 27 -2.07 13.33 -27.76
C ASN A 27 -3.48 12.94 -27.30
N ASP A 28 -3.81 13.26 -26.06
CA ASP A 28 -5.14 13.07 -25.50
C ASP A 28 -6.19 13.91 -26.23
N LEU A 29 -5.83 15.13 -26.67
CA LEU A 29 -6.68 15.95 -27.51
C LEU A 29 -7.04 15.22 -28.81
N GLY A 30 -6.06 14.65 -29.50
CA GLY A 30 -6.27 13.94 -30.76
C GLY A 30 -7.04 12.64 -30.59
N MET A 31 -6.75 11.88 -29.53
CA MET A 31 -7.40 10.60 -29.25
C MET A 31 -8.85 10.77 -28.80
N LYS A 32 -9.13 11.74 -27.93
CA LYS A 32 -10.46 11.92 -27.31
C LYS A 32 -11.40 12.80 -28.15
N THR A 33 -10.87 13.70 -28.99
CA THR A 33 -11.69 14.67 -29.74
C THR A 33 -11.57 14.59 -31.27
N ALA A 34 -10.64 13.77 -31.79
CA ALA A 34 -10.29 13.68 -33.21
C ALA A 34 -9.77 14.99 -33.85
N ILE A 35 -9.36 15.96 -33.03
CA ILE A 35 -8.70 17.19 -33.49
C ILE A 35 -7.21 16.91 -33.63
N ARG A 36 -6.65 17.14 -34.82
CA ARG A 36 -5.21 16.99 -35.05
C ARG A 36 -4.51 18.33 -34.81
N GLY A 37 -3.38 18.31 -34.10
CA GLY A 37 -2.51 19.47 -33.99
C GLY A 37 -1.68 19.74 -35.26
N PRO A 38 -1.11 20.95 -35.38
CA PRO A 38 -1.17 22.03 -34.39
C PRO A 38 -2.51 22.76 -34.42
N VAL A 39 -3.06 23.09 -33.25
CA VAL A 39 -4.29 23.90 -33.17
C VAL A 39 -3.88 25.34 -32.93
N ILE A 40 -3.95 26.16 -33.98
CA ILE A 40 -3.54 27.56 -33.97
C ILE A 40 -4.77 28.48 -33.89
N GLY A 41 -4.67 29.58 -33.16
CA GLY A 41 -5.70 30.61 -33.10
C GLY A 41 -6.66 30.44 -31.93
N ARG A 42 -6.92 31.55 -31.23
CA ARG A 42 -7.76 31.60 -30.02
C ARG A 42 -9.10 30.87 -30.15
N LYS A 43 -9.82 31.05 -31.26
CA LYS A 43 -11.14 30.42 -31.47
C LYS A 43 -11.04 28.89 -31.62
N ASN A 44 -10.01 28.42 -32.33
CA ASN A 44 -9.80 26.99 -32.55
C ASN A 44 -9.36 26.32 -31.25
N VAL A 45 -8.45 26.96 -30.51
CA VAL A 45 -7.99 26.49 -29.20
C VAL A 45 -9.13 26.44 -28.18
N LEU A 46 -10.00 27.46 -28.13
CA LEU A 46 -11.20 27.42 -27.28
C LEU A 46 -12.13 26.27 -27.65
N THR A 47 -12.32 26.01 -28.94
CA THR A 47 -13.14 24.90 -29.40
C THR A 47 -12.53 23.54 -29.03
N ALA A 48 -11.20 23.43 -29.11
CA ALA A 48 -10.46 22.24 -28.71
C ALA A 48 -10.59 21.99 -27.20
N ALA A 49 -10.37 23.01 -26.36
CA ALA A 49 -10.52 22.92 -24.91
C ALA A 49 -11.93 22.48 -24.50
N LEU A 50 -12.96 23.09 -25.10
CA LEU A 50 -14.35 22.72 -24.81
C LEU A 50 -14.68 21.29 -25.23
N LYS A 51 -14.19 20.86 -26.40
CA LYS A 51 -14.42 19.48 -26.86
C LYS A 51 -13.70 18.47 -25.97
N LEU A 52 -12.47 18.75 -25.55
CA LEU A 52 -11.70 17.87 -24.67
C LEU A 52 -12.38 17.77 -23.31
N GLY A 53 -12.71 18.89 -22.69
CA GLY A 53 -13.39 18.91 -21.38
C GLY A 53 -14.79 18.29 -21.39
N ILE A 54 -15.49 18.28 -22.53
CA ILE A 54 -16.77 17.55 -22.68
C ILE A 54 -16.54 16.05 -22.87
N ALA A 55 -15.50 15.66 -23.62
CA ALA A 55 -15.18 14.26 -23.87
C ALA A 55 -14.62 13.57 -22.62
N ASP A 56 -13.77 14.26 -21.87
CA ASP A 56 -13.15 13.77 -20.63
C ASP A 56 -12.96 14.92 -19.62
N PRO A 57 -13.92 15.11 -18.68
CA PRO A 57 -13.84 16.16 -17.67
C PRO A 57 -12.75 15.95 -16.62
N GLU A 58 -12.17 14.75 -16.51
CA GLU A 58 -11.12 14.44 -15.53
C GLU A 58 -9.72 14.81 -16.05
N GLU A 59 -9.60 15.14 -17.33
CA GLU A 59 -8.33 15.43 -17.98
C GLU A 59 -7.70 16.75 -17.50
N SER A 60 -6.42 16.72 -17.13
CA SER A 60 -5.70 17.91 -16.67
C SER A 60 -5.29 18.82 -17.83
N ASP A 61 -5.06 18.28 -19.04
CA ASP A 61 -4.74 19.06 -20.25
C ASP A 61 -5.78 20.12 -20.56
N THR A 62 -7.07 19.84 -20.30
CA THR A 62 -8.15 20.81 -20.50
C THR A 62 -7.86 22.10 -19.73
N ASN A 63 -7.34 21.99 -18.52
CA ASN A 63 -7.01 23.15 -17.69
C ASN A 63 -5.71 23.84 -18.16
N ALA A 64 -4.74 23.10 -18.69
CA ALA A 64 -3.55 23.68 -19.31
C ALA A 64 -3.93 24.55 -20.53
N ILE A 65 -4.79 24.04 -21.42
CA ILE A 65 -5.26 24.77 -22.60
C ILE A 65 -6.08 26.01 -22.19
N LEU A 66 -6.93 25.89 -21.16
CA LEU A 66 -7.67 27.04 -20.62
C LEU A 66 -6.72 28.08 -19.98
N GLY A 67 -5.66 27.63 -19.31
CA GLY A 67 -4.58 28.50 -18.82
C GLY A 67 -3.90 29.26 -19.95
N ALA A 68 -3.66 28.59 -21.09
CA ALA A 68 -3.11 29.22 -22.29
C ALA A 68 -4.02 30.27 -22.91
N LEU A 69 -5.33 30.00 -22.96
CA LEU A 69 -6.30 31.00 -23.40
C LEU A 69 -6.34 32.21 -22.46
N HIS A 70 -6.30 31.98 -21.16
CA HIS A 70 -6.27 33.06 -20.17
C HIS A 70 -5.01 33.92 -20.32
N GLN A 71 -3.84 33.29 -20.49
CA GLN A 71 -2.58 34.02 -20.66
C GLN A 71 -2.54 34.79 -21.98
N HIS A 72 -3.03 34.20 -23.07
CA HIS A 72 -3.19 34.88 -24.35
C HIS A 72 -4.06 36.14 -24.21
N ASP A 73 -5.25 36.00 -23.60
CA ASP A 73 -6.18 37.11 -23.43
C ASP A 73 -5.61 38.22 -22.53
N ALA A 74 -4.92 37.84 -21.45
CA ALA A 74 -4.24 38.79 -20.57
C ALA A 74 -3.12 39.56 -21.30
N LEU A 75 -2.38 38.94 -22.20
CA LEU A 75 -1.36 39.62 -22.99
C LEU A 75 -1.97 40.57 -24.03
N VAL A 76 -3.04 40.15 -24.71
CA VAL A 76 -3.75 41.00 -25.68
C VAL A 76 -4.35 42.23 -25.01
N GLU A 77 -4.84 42.12 -23.77
CA GLU A 77 -5.37 43.27 -23.01
C GLU A 77 -4.28 44.22 -22.49
N ASN A 78 -3.11 43.70 -22.12
CA ASN A 78 -2.03 44.49 -21.51
C ASN A 78 -1.05 45.10 -22.53
N ASN A 79 -0.93 44.52 -23.72
CA ASN A 79 0.02 44.98 -24.73
C ASN A 79 -0.51 46.19 -25.51
N GLY A 80 0.42 47.03 -25.97
CA GLY A 80 0.10 48.17 -26.84
C GLY A 80 -0.22 47.72 -28.27
N GLU A 81 -0.74 48.63 -29.11
CA GLU A 81 -1.17 48.39 -30.51
C GLU A 81 -0.13 47.72 -31.45
N ASN A 82 1.10 47.44 -31.00
CA ASN A 82 2.21 46.92 -31.79
C ASN A 82 2.74 45.54 -31.35
N ASP A 83 2.16 44.87 -30.35
CA ASP A 83 2.57 43.50 -30.03
C ASP A 83 1.57 42.50 -30.59
N ASP A 84 2.08 41.47 -31.25
CA ASP A 84 1.25 40.40 -31.82
C ASP A 84 1.33 39.17 -30.91
N VAL A 85 0.18 38.57 -30.62
CA VAL A 85 0.09 37.44 -29.70
C VAL A 85 -0.70 36.35 -30.39
N GLU A 86 -0.09 35.18 -30.50
CA GLU A 86 -0.72 34.00 -31.09
C GLU A 86 -0.71 32.86 -30.07
N ILE A 87 -1.69 31.95 -30.18
CA ILE A 87 -1.82 30.79 -29.30
C ILE A 87 -1.82 29.51 -30.11
N VAL A 88 -1.07 28.51 -29.64
CA VAL A 88 -1.00 27.20 -30.24
C VAL A 88 -1.09 26.08 -29.19
N VAL A 89 -1.79 25.02 -29.55
CA VAL A 89 -1.72 23.73 -28.85
C VAL A 89 -0.98 22.73 -29.74
N LEU A 90 0.14 22.22 -29.24
CA LEU A 90 0.95 21.20 -29.90
C LEU A 90 0.54 19.83 -29.36
N THR A 91 0.32 18.88 -30.28
CA THR A 91 -0.11 17.52 -29.92
C THR A 91 0.94 16.49 -30.30
N GLY A 92 1.20 15.52 -29.44
CA GLY A 92 2.19 14.47 -29.66
C GLY A 92 1.65 13.21 -30.34
N ASP A 93 1.99 12.05 -29.77
CA ASP A 93 1.54 10.72 -30.22
C ASP A 93 1.31 9.88 -28.95
N GLU A 94 0.27 9.03 -28.95
CA GLU A 94 -0.07 8.10 -27.85
C GLU A 94 1.15 7.32 -27.36
N LYS A 95 2.06 7.00 -28.29
CA LYS A 95 3.36 6.41 -27.96
C LYS A 95 4.36 7.52 -27.64
N VAL A 96 4.27 7.99 -26.39
CA VAL A 96 5.20 8.93 -25.77
C VAL A 96 6.66 8.51 -26.01
N GLY A 97 7.52 9.50 -26.30
CA GLY A 97 8.93 9.31 -26.64
C GLY A 97 9.25 9.90 -28.01
N LEU A 98 10.18 9.27 -28.75
CA LEU A 98 10.75 9.86 -29.98
C LEU A 98 9.72 10.21 -31.06
N ARG A 99 8.59 9.49 -31.14
CA ARG A 99 7.53 9.77 -32.12
C ARG A 99 6.77 11.04 -31.78
N SER A 100 6.34 11.16 -30.52
CA SER A 100 5.70 12.36 -29.98
C SER A 100 6.63 13.56 -30.10
N ASP A 101 7.89 13.43 -29.66
CA ASP A 101 8.89 14.50 -29.71
C ASP A 101 9.11 15.02 -31.15
N ARG A 102 9.13 14.12 -32.15
CA ARG A 102 9.23 14.50 -33.57
C ARG A 102 7.97 15.17 -34.11
N ALA A 103 6.80 14.70 -33.69
CA ALA A 103 5.53 15.31 -34.10
C ALA A 103 5.43 16.75 -33.56
N ILE A 104 5.77 16.95 -32.29
CA ILE A 104 5.80 18.27 -31.65
C ILE A 104 6.82 19.18 -32.33
N ALA A 105 8.03 18.68 -32.64
CA ALA A 105 9.05 19.47 -33.33
C ALA A 105 8.60 19.93 -34.73
N ALA A 106 7.93 19.05 -35.49
CA ALA A 106 7.43 19.36 -36.83
C ALA A 106 6.26 20.36 -36.79
N GLN A 107 5.34 20.20 -35.84
CA GLN A 107 4.24 21.15 -35.62
C GLN A 107 4.76 22.52 -35.19
N LEU A 108 5.76 22.57 -34.31
CA LEU A 108 6.39 23.83 -33.90
C LEU A 108 7.08 24.51 -35.08
N GLU A 109 7.78 23.76 -35.94
CA GLU A 109 8.44 24.31 -37.12
C GLU A 109 7.43 24.96 -38.08
N GLU A 110 6.26 24.34 -38.28
CA GLU A 110 5.16 24.92 -39.07
C GLU A 110 4.71 26.27 -38.50
N VAL A 111 4.46 26.33 -37.19
CA VAL A 111 3.98 27.53 -36.49
C VAL A 111 5.04 28.64 -36.50
N VAL A 112 6.31 28.30 -36.28
CA VAL A 112 7.41 29.26 -36.28
C VAL A 112 7.63 29.85 -37.67
N ASN A 113 7.48 29.05 -38.72
CA ASN A 113 7.59 29.53 -40.10
C ASN A 113 6.45 30.48 -40.49
N GLU A 114 5.24 30.26 -39.97
CA GLU A 114 4.07 31.11 -40.26
C GLU A 114 4.06 32.40 -39.45
N PHE A 115 4.24 32.31 -38.12
CA PHE A 115 4.08 33.45 -37.21
C PHE A 115 5.40 34.20 -36.92
N GLN A 116 6.55 33.52 -37.01
CA GLN A 116 7.88 34.06 -36.68
C GLN A 116 7.94 34.72 -35.29
N PRO A 117 7.71 33.99 -34.19
CA PRO A 117 7.72 34.55 -32.85
C PRO A 117 9.11 34.95 -32.37
N ASP A 118 9.19 36.06 -31.63
CA ASP A 118 10.40 36.51 -30.94
C ASP A 118 10.59 35.80 -29.60
N GLN A 119 9.46 35.51 -28.93
CA GLN A 119 9.43 34.91 -27.61
C GLN A 119 8.24 33.95 -27.47
N ALA A 120 8.40 32.96 -26.60
CA ALA A 120 7.37 32.00 -26.26
C ALA A 120 7.10 31.92 -24.76
N ILE A 121 5.82 31.73 -24.40
CA ILE A 121 5.38 31.36 -23.06
C ILE A 121 4.82 29.95 -23.15
N VAL A 122 5.38 29.03 -22.38
CA VAL A 122 4.96 27.62 -22.39
C VAL A 122 4.10 27.34 -21.17
N ILE A 123 2.96 26.70 -21.39
CA ILE A 123 1.98 26.36 -20.37
C ILE A 123 1.81 24.85 -20.34
N THR A 124 1.93 24.30 -19.14
CA THR A 124 2.01 22.86 -18.88
C THR A 124 1.24 22.52 -17.60
N ASP A 125 0.65 21.34 -17.50
CA ASP A 125 0.06 20.83 -16.26
C ASP A 125 1.02 19.89 -15.48
N GLY A 126 2.05 19.37 -16.15
CA GLY A 126 2.73 18.15 -15.72
C GLY A 126 4.22 18.10 -16.07
N ALA A 127 4.95 17.23 -15.37
CA ALA A 127 6.38 17.02 -15.64
C ALA A 127 6.62 16.30 -16.99
N GLU A 128 5.62 15.60 -17.52
CA GLU A 128 5.72 14.88 -18.79
C GLU A 128 5.79 15.84 -19.98
N ASP A 129 5.01 16.92 -19.98
CA ASP A 129 5.08 17.97 -20.99
C ASP A 129 6.30 18.89 -20.83
N GLU A 130 6.76 19.12 -19.60
CA GLU A 130 8.01 19.87 -19.38
C GLU A 130 9.23 19.20 -20.07
N SER A 131 9.16 17.89 -20.32
CA SER A 131 10.25 17.16 -20.99
C SER A 131 10.48 17.58 -22.44
N VAL A 132 9.50 18.24 -23.11
CA VAL A 132 9.66 18.75 -24.48
C VAL A 132 10.16 20.19 -24.53
N LEU A 133 10.36 20.85 -23.37
CA LEU A 133 10.92 22.20 -23.30
C LEU A 133 12.26 22.35 -24.05
N PRO A 134 13.21 21.39 -24.02
CA PRO A 134 14.43 21.48 -24.81
C PRO A 134 14.15 21.61 -26.31
N ILE A 135 13.12 20.93 -26.82
CA ILE A 135 12.72 20.97 -28.23
C ILE A 135 12.16 22.36 -28.56
N ILE A 136 11.28 22.90 -27.71
CA ILE A 136 10.69 24.23 -27.90
C ILE A 136 11.77 25.31 -27.85
N SER A 137 12.64 25.26 -26.84
CA SER A 137 13.74 26.21 -26.64
C SER A 137 14.79 26.20 -27.76
N SER A 138 14.84 25.13 -28.56
CA SER A 138 15.74 25.04 -29.70
C SER A 138 15.28 25.86 -30.91
N GLN A 139 13.98 26.15 -31.01
CA GLN A 139 13.39 26.88 -32.15
C GLN A 139 12.96 28.31 -31.78
N VAL A 140 12.48 28.52 -30.55
CA VAL A 140 12.00 29.83 -30.07
C VAL A 140 12.56 30.11 -28.68
N ARG A 141 12.85 31.38 -28.39
CA ARG A 141 13.26 31.80 -27.05
C ARG A 141 12.09 31.69 -26.07
N VAL A 142 12.20 30.77 -25.10
CA VAL A 142 11.19 30.63 -24.02
C VAL A 142 11.50 31.62 -22.90
N ASP A 143 10.59 32.57 -22.67
CA ASP A 143 10.75 33.61 -21.65
C ASP A 143 10.11 33.21 -20.31
N HIS A 144 9.00 32.46 -20.35
CA HIS A 144 8.31 32.00 -19.16
C HIS A 144 7.72 30.60 -19.36
N VAL A 145 7.73 29.81 -18.28
CA VAL A 145 7.03 28.53 -18.20
C VAL A 145 6.07 28.62 -17.03
N GLU A 146 4.77 28.47 -17.31
CA GLU A 146 3.72 28.51 -16.31
C GLU A 146 3.11 27.12 -16.12
N LYS A 147 2.97 26.71 -14.85
CA LYS A 147 2.42 25.41 -14.49
C LYS A 147 1.01 25.54 -13.94
N ILE A 148 0.04 24.94 -14.61
CA ILE A 148 -1.36 24.93 -14.19
C ILE A 148 -1.64 23.68 -13.35
N ILE A 149 -1.84 23.87 -12.05
CA ILE A 149 -2.15 22.76 -11.13
C ILE A 149 -3.59 22.89 -10.64
N VAL A 150 -4.42 21.91 -11.02
CA VAL A 150 -5.81 21.84 -10.55
C VAL A 150 -5.84 21.44 -9.08
N LYS A 151 -6.29 22.36 -8.21
CA LYS A 151 -6.42 22.10 -6.77
C LYS A 151 -7.68 21.27 -6.50
N GLN A 152 -7.52 19.94 -6.51
CA GLN A 152 -8.58 19.03 -6.07
C GLN A 152 -8.49 18.82 -4.55
N SER A 153 -9.55 19.18 -3.81
CA SER A 153 -9.68 18.74 -2.42
C SER A 153 -10.04 17.26 -2.42
N LYS A 154 -9.04 16.37 -2.25
CA LYS A 154 -9.34 14.95 -2.07
C LYS A 154 -10.20 14.78 -0.81
N GLY A 155 -11.41 14.29 -0.98
CA GLY A 155 -12.24 13.81 0.13
C GLY A 155 -11.54 12.68 0.89
N ILE A 156 -11.93 12.49 2.15
CA ILE A 156 -11.42 11.50 3.12
C ILE A 156 -11.39 10.06 2.52
N GLU A 157 -12.22 9.79 1.52
CA GLU A 157 -12.33 8.52 0.78
C GLU A 157 -11.04 8.11 0.08
N GLY A 158 -10.29 9.06 -0.49
CA GLY A 158 -9.01 8.76 -1.14
C GLY A 158 -7.98 8.23 -0.15
N THR A 159 -7.89 8.87 1.02
CA THR A 159 -6.97 8.45 2.09
C THR A 159 -7.30 7.05 2.62
N TYR A 160 -8.59 6.74 2.79
CA TYR A 160 -9.04 5.41 3.19
C TYR A 160 -8.61 4.35 2.17
N TYR A 161 -8.84 4.59 0.87
CA TYR A 161 -8.42 3.68 -0.18
C TYR A 161 -6.92 3.41 -0.17
N TYR A 162 -6.10 4.45 -0.01
CA TYR A 162 -4.64 4.28 0.07
C TYR A 162 -4.21 3.50 1.31
N ILE A 163 -4.84 3.71 2.47
CA ILE A 163 -4.54 2.96 3.70
C ILE A 163 -4.90 1.48 3.53
N VAL A 164 -6.10 1.18 3.02
CA VAL A 164 -6.53 -0.20 2.79
C VAL A 164 -5.62 -0.88 1.77
N LYS A 165 -5.31 -0.22 0.65
CA LYS A 165 -4.44 -0.75 -0.39
C LYS A 165 -2.99 -0.97 0.10
N ALA A 166 -2.49 -0.09 0.97
CA ALA A 166 -1.19 -0.27 1.61
C ALA A 166 -1.18 -1.44 2.60
N LEU A 167 -2.31 -1.72 3.27
CA LEU A 167 -2.47 -2.89 4.12
C LEU A 167 -2.66 -4.18 3.31
N GLU A 168 -3.12 -4.12 2.07
CA GLU A 168 -3.23 -5.29 1.18
C GLU A 168 -1.88 -5.71 0.59
N ASP A 169 -0.99 -4.76 0.29
CA ASP A 169 0.36 -5.04 -0.23
C ASP A 169 1.26 -5.65 0.88
N PRO A 170 1.77 -6.88 0.71
CA PRO A 170 2.59 -7.55 1.73
C PRO A 170 3.88 -6.78 2.06
N LYS A 171 4.48 -6.04 1.10
CA LYS A 171 5.70 -5.27 1.35
C LYS A 171 5.44 -4.09 2.27
N TRP A 172 4.34 -3.37 2.03
CA TRP A 172 3.94 -2.21 2.82
C TRP A 172 3.38 -2.62 4.18
N ARG A 173 2.53 -3.64 4.22
CA ARG A 173 2.01 -4.23 5.46
C ARG A 173 3.14 -4.63 6.40
N ALA A 174 4.15 -5.35 5.93
CA ALA A 174 5.28 -5.75 6.75
C ALA A 174 6.08 -4.55 7.26
N LYS A 175 6.39 -3.59 6.37
CA LYS A 175 7.17 -2.39 6.72
C LYS A 175 6.48 -1.50 7.77
N MET A 176 5.15 -1.50 7.80
CA MET A 176 4.39 -0.66 8.73
C MET A 176 3.98 -1.40 10.02
N LEU A 177 3.44 -2.61 9.92
CA LEU A 177 2.90 -3.34 11.06
C LEU A 177 3.99 -4.03 11.90
N VAL A 178 5.08 -4.53 11.28
CA VAL A 178 6.13 -5.26 12.02
C VAL A 178 6.84 -4.38 13.04
N PRO A 179 7.35 -3.18 12.71
CA PRO A 179 7.98 -2.32 13.71
C PRO A 179 7.03 -1.95 14.83
N MET A 180 5.77 -1.63 14.50
CA MET A 180 4.74 -1.28 15.47
C MET A 180 4.45 -2.43 16.43
N GLY A 181 4.26 -3.65 15.92
CA GLY A 181 4.00 -4.82 16.73
C GLY A 181 5.20 -5.24 17.59
N ILE A 182 6.44 -5.09 17.09
CA ILE A 182 7.67 -5.30 17.89
C ILE A 182 7.72 -4.31 19.05
N ILE A 183 7.52 -3.02 18.78
CA ILE A 183 7.54 -1.97 19.81
C ILE A 183 6.50 -2.29 20.88
N LEU A 184 5.27 -2.66 20.49
CA LEU A 184 4.21 -2.96 21.43
C LEU A 184 4.48 -4.25 22.23
N ALA A 185 5.04 -5.27 21.60
CA ALA A 185 5.41 -6.52 22.26
C ALA A 185 6.56 -6.31 23.26
N VAL A 186 7.60 -5.58 22.87
CA VAL A 186 8.71 -5.21 23.75
C VAL A 186 8.22 -4.34 24.91
N PHE A 187 7.30 -3.40 24.63
CA PHE A 187 6.67 -2.60 25.67
C PHE A 187 5.86 -3.46 26.65
N GLY A 188 5.05 -4.39 26.16
CA GLY A 188 4.30 -5.32 27.01
C GLY A 188 5.19 -6.18 27.89
N LEU A 189 6.25 -6.77 27.32
CA LEU A 189 7.26 -7.50 28.10
C LEU A 189 7.98 -6.61 29.12
N GLY A 190 8.32 -5.39 28.72
CA GLY A 190 8.97 -4.40 29.60
C GLY A 190 8.09 -4.00 30.79
N VAL A 191 6.77 -4.01 30.63
CA VAL A 191 5.81 -3.78 31.73
C VAL A 191 5.63 -5.02 32.60
N MET A 192 5.79 -6.23 32.06
CA MET A 192 5.63 -7.49 32.82
C MET A 192 6.85 -7.87 33.68
N LEU A 193 8.05 -7.44 33.31
CA LEU A 193 9.30 -7.85 33.99
C LEU A 193 9.50 -7.23 35.39
N PRO A 194 9.21 -5.94 35.63
CA PRO A 194 9.38 -5.32 36.94
C PRO A 194 8.15 -5.55 37.81
N ASN A 195 8.33 -6.19 38.98
CA ASN A 195 7.27 -6.40 39.97
C ASN A 195 6.67 -5.09 40.52
N ASP A 196 7.38 -3.97 40.36
CA ASP A 196 7.01 -2.67 40.92
C ASP A 196 6.14 -1.81 39.98
N ILE A 197 6.16 -2.11 38.67
CA ILE A 197 5.62 -1.21 37.62
C ILE A 197 4.38 -1.78 36.93
N GLY A 198 4.28 -3.09 36.77
CA GLY A 198 3.17 -3.69 36.03
C GLY A 198 2.79 -5.07 36.55
N SER A 199 1.49 -5.28 36.76
CA SER A 199 0.99 -6.64 36.90
C SER A 199 1.13 -7.39 35.57
N VAL A 200 1.37 -8.70 35.64
CA VAL A 200 1.32 -9.62 34.49
C VAL A 200 0.08 -9.36 33.63
N VAL A 201 -1.03 -8.99 34.26
CA VAL A 201 -2.29 -8.64 33.60
C VAL A 201 -2.17 -7.39 32.73
N ILE A 202 -1.57 -6.30 33.23
CA ILE A 202 -1.47 -5.03 32.48
C ILE A 202 -0.52 -5.16 31.29
N GLY A 203 0.62 -5.82 31.46
CA GLY A 203 1.58 -6.00 30.37
C GLY A 203 1.15 -7.06 29.34
N SER A 204 0.27 -7.99 29.71
CA SER A 204 -0.25 -9.00 28.78
C SER A 204 -1.06 -8.40 27.63
N MET A 205 -1.81 -7.32 27.86
CA MET A 205 -2.62 -6.65 26.83
C MET A 205 -1.77 -6.12 25.64
N PRO A 206 -0.80 -5.20 25.86
CA PRO A 206 0.05 -4.71 24.78
C PRO A 206 0.93 -5.82 24.18
N LEU A 207 1.33 -6.83 24.96
CA LEU A 207 2.06 -7.98 24.45
C LEU A 207 1.23 -8.78 23.44
N LEU A 208 0.01 -9.18 23.82
CA LEU A 208 -0.90 -9.95 22.97
C LEU A 208 -1.29 -9.15 21.73
N PHE A 209 -1.57 -7.85 21.89
CA PHE A 209 -1.90 -6.97 20.78
C PHE A 209 -0.70 -6.75 19.83
N GLY A 210 0.51 -6.62 20.38
CA GLY A 210 1.75 -6.52 19.61
C GLY A 210 2.03 -7.79 18.82
N LEU A 211 1.88 -8.96 19.44
CA LEU A 211 1.99 -10.26 18.78
C LEU A 211 0.94 -10.47 17.68
N PHE A 212 -0.29 -9.99 17.89
CA PHE A 212 -1.35 -10.03 16.88
C PHE A 212 -1.02 -9.13 15.67
N ILE A 213 -0.56 -7.91 15.90
CA ILE A 213 -0.14 -7.01 14.81
C ILE A 213 1.05 -7.60 14.06
N LEU A 214 2.01 -8.20 14.79
CA LEU A 214 3.15 -8.90 14.20
C LEU A 214 2.73 -10.05 13.29
N SER A 215 1.78 -10.88 13.74
CA SER A 215 1.31 -12.01 12.95
C SER A 215 0.65 -11.58 11.64
N LYS A 216 -0.14 -10.49 11.68
CA LYS A 216 -0.70 -9.84 10.49
C LYS A 216 0.38 -9.22 9.61
N GLY A 217 1.34 -8.50 10.19
CA GLY A 217 2.44 -7.84 9.48
C GLY A 217 3.32 -8.81 8.70
N LEU A 218 3.62 -9.97 9.29
CA LEU A 218 4.42 -11.04 8.68
C LEU A 218 3.62 -11.93 7.72
N GLY A 219 2.29 -11.78 7.65
CA GLY A 219 1.45 -12.64 6.83
C GLY A 219 1.45 -14.10 7.28
N LEU A 220 1.64 -14.36 8.58
CA LEU A 220 1.74 -15.72 9.14
C LEU A 220 0.53 -16.59 8.81
N GLU A 221 -0.63 -16.00 8.57
CA GLU A 221 -1.86 -16.72 8.20
C GLU A 221 -1.70 -17.56 6.94
N GLN A 222 -1.00 -17.04 5.93
CA GLN A 222 -0.81 -17.71 4.64
C GLN A 222 0.24 -18.82 4.75
N THR A 223 1.31 -18.55 5.52
CA THR A 223 2.39 -19.52 5.76
C THR A 223 1.92 -20.65 6.67
N VAL A 224 1.22 -20.35 7.76
CA VAL A 224 0.66 -21.36 8.67
C VAL A 224 -0.41 -22.18 7.96
N GLY A 225 -1.28 -21.57 7.16
CA GLY A 225 -2.26 -22.31 6.36
C GLY A 225 -1.60 -23.32 5.42
N ARG A 226 -0.53 -22.91 4.72
CA ARG A 226 0.23 -23.79 3.84
C ARG A 226 0.95 -24.90 4.61
N VAL A 227 1.62 -24.58 5.71
CA VAL A 227 2.30 -25.57 6.55
C VAL A 227 1.30 -26.57 7.15
N VAL A 228 0.14 -26.12 7.61
CA VAL A 228 -0.92 -26.99 8.14
C VAL A 228 -1.49 -27.88 7.03
N GLN A 229 -1.66 -27.35 5.82
CA GLN A 229 -2.13 -28.14 4.68
C GLN A 229 -1.08 -29.16 4.23
N GLU A 230 0.18 -28.77 4.12
CA GLU A 230 1.31 -29.67 3.81
C GLU A 230 1.50 -30.71 4.92
N MET A 231 1.33 -30.34 6.19
CA MET A 231 1.27 -31.28 7.31
C MET A 231 0.09 -32.22 7.17
N ARG A 232 -1.10 -31.75 6.77
CA ARG A 232 -2.27 -32.63 6.60
C ARG A 232 -2.10 -33.60 5.43
N GLU A 233 -1.45 -33.16 4.36
CA GLU A 233 -1.24 -33.95 3.14
C GLU A 233 -0.05 -34.91 3.26
N ASN A 234 1.00 -34.55 4.02
CA ASN A 234 2.23 -35.35 4.14
C ASN A 234 2.45 -36.00 5.50
N ALA A 235 1.78 -35.57 6.58
CA ALA A 235 1.95 -36.21 7.88
C ALA A 235 1.17 -37.51 7.92
N ASP A 236 1.92 -38.61 7.79
CA ASP A 236 1.43 -39.92 8.13
C ASP A 236 0.86 -39.90 9.57
N ALA A 237 -0.28 -40.57 9.79
CA ALA A 237 -0.86 -40.75 11.13
C ALA A 237 0.14 -41.32 12.16
N ALA A 238 1.25 -41.90 11.69
CA ALA A 238 2.40 -42.30 12.48
C ALA A 238 3.14 -41.13 13.15
N MET A 239 3.36 -39.99 12.47
CA MET A 239 3.98 -38.80 13.07
C MET A 239 3.10 -38.20 14.17
N PHE A 240 1.81 -37.99 13.90
CA PHE A 240 0.87 -37.50 14.92
C PHE A 240 0.72 -38.48 16.10
N SER A 241 0.69 -39.78 15.82
CA SER A 241 0.71 -40.78 16.89
C SER A 241 1.98 -40.69 17.72
N SER A 242 3.15 -40.51 17.11
CA SER A 242 4.42 -40.39 17.85
C SER A 242 4.48 -39.15 18.74
N LEU A 243 3.94 -38.00 18.30
CA LEU A 243 3.84 -36.80 19.13
C LEU A 243 2.90 -37.00 20.33
N LEU A 244 1.76 -37.65 20.12
CA LEU A 244 0.83 -37.97 21.21
C LEU A 244 1.45 -38.96 22.21
N TRP A 245 2.21 -39.96 21.73
CA TRP A 245 2.96 -40.87 22.59
C TRP A 245 4.03 -40.16 23.41
N THR A 246 4.77 -39.23 22.80
CA THR A 246 5.75 -38.39 23.51
C THR A 246 5.04 -37.55 24.59
N SER A 247 3.90 -36.93 24.26
CA SER A 247 3.09 -36.19 25.24
C SER A 247 2.62 -37.09 26.39
N THR A 248 2.18 -38.33 26.10
CA THR A 248 1.79 -39.30 27.14
C THR A 248 2.95 -39.59 28.09
N VAL A 249 4.16 -39.79 27.56
CA VAL A 249 5.36 -40.07 28.38
C VAL A 249 5.69 -38.88 29.26
N PHE A 250 5.69 -37.65 28.73
CA PHE A 250 5.92 -36.45 29.53
C PHE A 250 4.86 -36.26 30.62
N SER A 251 3.58 -36.41 30.28
CA SER A 251 2.49 -36.30 31.26
C SER A 251 2.59 -37.38 32.34
N ALA A 252 3.01 -38.59 32.02
CA ALA A 252 3.25 -39.64 33.01
C ALA A 252 4.41 -39.28 33.95
N ILE A 253 5.50 -38.69 33.43
CA ILE A 253 6.62 -38.20 34.25
C ILE A 253 6.16 -37.09 35.19
N PHE A 254 5.40 -36.10 34.69
CA PHE A 254 4.86 -35.02 35.51
C PHE A 254 3.88 -35.53 36.57
N ALA A 255 3.03 -36.52 36.26
CA ALA A 255 2.15 -37.13 37.25
C ALA A 255 2.92 -37.71 38.45
N VAL A 256 4.03 -38.41 38.17
CA VAL A 256 4.89 -38.98 39.21
C VAL A 256 5.65 -37.88 39.96
N ALA A 257 6.17 -36.88 39.25
CA ALA A 257 6.90 -35.78 39.86
C ALA A 257 6.02 -34.98 40.83
N GLU A 258 4.80 -34.64 40.42
CA GLU A 258 3.84 -33.89 41.22
C GLU A 258 3.36 -34.70 42.44
N GLY A 259 3.07 -35.98 42.22
CA GLY A 259 2.68 -36.89 43.30
C GLY A 259 3.79 -37.10 44.32
N PHE A 260 5.04 -37.20 43.87
CA PHE A 260 6.20 -37.30 44.75
C PHE A 260 6.47 -35.99 45.50
N SER A 261 6.30 -34.84 44.84
CA SER A 261 6.39 -33.51 45.46
C SER A 261 5.42 -33.41 46.64
N GLU A 262 4.14 -33.72 46.42
CA GLU A 262 3.11 -33.70 47.46
C GLU A 262 3.34 -34.72 48.57
N TYR A 263 3.79 -35.93 48.21
CA TYR A 263 4.17 -36.95 49.18
C TYR A 263 5.30 -36.45 50.08
N SER A 264 6.36 -35.87 49.50
CA SER A 264 7.51 -35.38 50.25
C SER A 264 7.17 -34.20 51.17
N ALA A 265 6.25 -33.33 50.75
CA ALA A 265 5.82 -32.17 51.52
C ALA A 265 4.96 -32.55 52.74
N HIS A 266 4.19 -33.64 52.64
CA HIS A 266 3.21 -34.04 53.66
C HIS A 266 3.55 -35.37 54.37
N ALA A 267 4.67 -35.99 54.03
CA ALA A 267 5.17 -37.20 54.68
C ALA A 267 5.47 -36.91 56.17
N GLY A 268 4.74 -37.58 57.06
CA GLY A 268 4.94 -37.50 58.51
C GLY A 268 4.12 -36.42 59.23
N THR A 269 3.43 -35.53 58.51
CA THR A 269 2.59 -34.47 59.11
C THR A 269 1.10 -34.79 59.08
N THR A 270 0.67 -35.68 58.18
CA THR A 270 -0.75 -35.97 57.91
C THR A 270 -1.05 -37.45 58.13
N THR A 271 -2.31 -37.80 58.43
CA THR A 271 -2.75 -39.21 58.48
C THR A 271 -2.55 -39.89 57.12
N VAL A 272 -2.17 -41.17 57.14
CA VAL A 272 -1.82 -41.95 55.93
C VAL A 272 -2.92 -41.90 54.87
N GLY A 273 -4.19 -41.97 55.27
CA GLY A 273 -5.33 -41.93 54.33
C GLY A 273 -5.49 -40.59 53.62
N ILE A 274 -5.32 -39.46 54.32
CA ILE A 274 -5.45 -38.11 53.73
C ILE A 274 -4.24 -37.80 52.86
N LEU A 275 -3.05 -38.29 53.23
CA LEU A 275 -1.83 -38.15 52.43
C LEU A 275 -2.01 -38.76 51.02
N TRP A 276 -2.48 -40.01 50.93
CA TRP A 276 -2.71 -40.65 49.63
C TRP A 276 -3.79 -39.96 48.80
N MET A 277 -4.82 -39.40 49.45
CA MET A 277 -5.86 -38.63 48.76
C MET A 277 -5.30 -37.34 48.13
N LYS A 278 -4.44 -36.61 48.85
CA LYS A 278 -3.74 -35.41 48.34
C LYS A 278 -2.79 -35.74 47.19
N VAL A 279 -1.97 -36.79 47.35
CA VAL A 279 -1.05 -37.26 46.31
C VAL A 279 -1.82 -37.63 45.04
N PHE A 280 -2.91 -38.39 45.19
CA PHE A 280 -3.74 -38.78 44.04
C PHE A 280 -4.38 -37.57 43.35
N HIS A 281 -4.95 -36.64 44.12
CA HIS A 281 -5.57 -35.43 43.58
C HIS A 281 -4.57 -34.57 42.81
N SER A 282 -3.36 -34.38 43.34
CA SER A 282 -2.32 -33.57 42.70
C SER A 282 -1.79 -34.19 41.39
N SER A 283 -1.64 -35.52 41.36
CA SER A 283 -1.25 -36.24 40.13
C SER A 283 -2.40 -36.41 39.11
N LEU A 284 -3.67 -36.22 39.52
CA LEU A 284 -4.84 -36.61 38.73
C LEU A 284 -4.91 -35.90 37.38
N ALA A 285 -4.63 -34.59 37.33
CA ALA A 285 -4.66 -33.82 36.07
C ALA A 285 -3.68 -34.40 35.04
N TRP A 286 -2.45 -34.69 35.45
CA TRP A 286 -1.42 -35.26 34.59
C TRP A 286 -1.73 -36.70 34.16
N ILE A 287 -2.32 -37.51 35.04
CA ILE A 287 -2.80 -38.86 34.72
C ILE A 287 -3.90 -38.80 33.65
N VAL A 288 -4.85 -37.87 33.77
CA VAL A 288 -5.94 -37.71 32.80
C VAL A 288 -5.40 -37.24 31.44
N ILE A 289 -4.45 -36.30 31.42
CA ILE A 289 -3.81 -35.86 30.18
C ILE A 289 -3.04 -37.02 29.52
N ALA A 290 -2.30 -37.83 30.30
CA ALA A 290 -1.61 -39.01 29.79
C ALA A 290 -2.59 -40.03 29.19
N PHE A 291 -3.73 -40.27 29.85
CA PHE A 291 -4.76 -41.18 29.38
C PHE A 291 -5.42 -40.69 28.08
N LEU A 292 -5.78 -39.40 28.00
CA LEU A 292 -6.40 -38.81 26.82
C LEU A 292 -5.46 -38.81 25.62
N THR A 293 -4.19 -38.41 25.81
CA THR A 293 -3.18 -38.41 24.74
C THR A 293 -2.87 -39.82 24.23
N SER A 294 -2.79 -40.81 25.13
CA SER A 294 -2.60 -42.21 24.75
C SER A 294 -3.79 -42.75 23.96
N THR A 295 -5.01 -42.50 24.43
CA THR A 295 -6.25 -42.92 23.77
C THR A 295 -6.37 -42.29 22.38
N ALA A 296 -6.06 -41.00 22.27
CA ALA A 296 -6.01 -40.29 20.99
C ALA A 296 -4.93 -40.87 20.04
N GLY A 297 -3.75 -41.21 20.57
CA GLY A 297 -2.68 -41.86 19.82
C GLY A 297 -3.11 -43.21 19.23
N PHE A 298 -3.76 -44.06 20.05
CA PHE A 298 -4.31 -45.33 19.58
C PHE A 298 -5.46 -45.17 18.59
N LEU A 299 -6.32 -44.18 18.79
CA LEU A 299 -7.44 -43.88 17.91
C LEU A 299 -6.96 -43.52 16.51
N LEU A 300 -5.96 -42.64 16.40
CA LEU A 300 -5.36 -42.23 15.12
C LEU A 300 -4.75 -43.41 14.36
N LEU A 301 -4.03 -44.30 15.06
CA LEU A 301 -3.45 -45.51 14.44
C LEU A 301 -4.52 -46.48 13.93
N ARG A 302 -5.65 -46.62 14.64
CA ARG A 302 -6.75 -47.52 14.27
C ARG A 302 -7.61 -46.96 13.14
N LEU A 303 -7.79 -45.64 13.06
CA LEU A 303 -8.46 -44.96 11.95
C LEU A 303 -7.72 -45.22 10.63
N LYS A 304 -6.38 -45.13 10.62
CA LYS A 304 -5.57 -45.43 9.41
C LYS A 304 -5.66 -46.90 8.98
N LYS A 305 -5.83 -47.83 9.93
CA LYS A 305 -5.95 -49.28 9.65
C LYS A 305 -7.37 -49.74 9.28
N GLY A 306 -8.36 -48.84 9.22
CA GLY A 306 -9.75 -49.17 8.90
C GLY A 306 -10.49 -50.00 9.97
N SER A 307 -9.87 -50.27 11.11
CA SER A 307 -10.42 -51.07 12.22
C SER A 307 -10.87 -50.14 13.34
N PHE A 308 -11.91 -49.35 13.09
CA PHE A 308 -12.46 -48.43 14.08
C PHE A 308 -13.34 -49.17 15.10
N SER A 309 -13.10 -48.93 16.39
CA SER A 309 -13.96 -49.44 17.46
C SER A 309 -14.45 -48.27 18.30
N GLY A 310 -15.77 -48.04 18.32
CA GLY A 310 -16.40 -46.94 19.06
C GLY A 310 -16.13 -46.94 20.57
N ARG A 311 -15.61 -48.04 21.11
CA ARG A 311 -15.19 -48.18 22.52
C ARG A 311 -14.10 -47.16 22.92
N LEU A 312 -13.22 -46.76 22.00
CA LEU A 312 -12.17 -45.77 22.31
C LEU A 312 -12.70 -44.34 22.44
N ILE A 313 -13.75 -43.99 21.70
CA ILE A 313 -14.44 -42.70 21.88
C ILE A 313 -15.09 -42.63 23.26
N ILE A 314 -15.77 -43.71 23.66
CA ILE A 314 -16.44 -43.80 24.96
C ILE A 314 -15.44 -43.63 26.12
N MET A 315 -14.25 -44.24 26.00
CA MET A 315 -13.17 -44.08 26.99
C MET A 315 -12.63 -42.64 27.05
N GLY A 316 -12.47 -41.97 25.90
CA GLY A 316 -12.03 -40.56 25.85
C GLY A 316 -13.04 -39.59 26.47
N VAL A 317 -14.33 -39.78 26.18
CA VAL A 317 -15.42 -38.98 26.78
C VAL A 317 -15.47 -39.18 28.29
N PHE A 318 -15.31 -40.41 28.77
CA PHE A 318 -15.27 -40.72 30.20
C PHE A 318 -14.11 -40.01 30.92
N ALA A 319 -12.92 -39.96 30.32
CA ALA A 319 -11.79 -39.24 30.90
C ALA A 319 -11.97 -37.71 30.88
N MET A 320 -12.64 -37.16 29.86
CA MET A 320 -13.00 -35.73 29.83
C MET A 320 -14.02 -35.37 30.92
N VAL A 321 -14.94 -36.29 31.23
CA VAL A 321 -15.88 -36.15 32.35
C VAL A 321 -15.13 -36.15 33.68
N ILE A 322 -14.17 -37.05 33.88
CA ILE A 322 -13.30 -37.05 35.08
C ILE A 322 -12.50 -35.74 35.19
N PHE A 323 -12.00 -35.22 34.06
CA PHE A 323 -11.28 -33.94 34.03
C PHE A 323 -12.15 -32.77 34.51
N SER A 324 -13.43 -32.76 34.19
CA SER A 324 -14.38 -31.72 34.63
C SER A 324 -14.63 -31.69 36.14
N PHE A 325 -14.20 -32.73 36.88
CA PHE A 325 -14.30 -32.80 38.33
C PHE A 325 -12.98 -32.49 39.04
N LEU A 326 -11.98 -31.96 38.32
CA LEU A 326 -10.71 -31.49 38.90
C LEU A 326 -10.83 -30.10 39.56
N ASP A 327 -11.96 -29.43 39.41
CA ASP A 327 -12.31 -28.20 40.15
C ASP A 327 -13.02 -28.50 41.48
#